data_AF-A0A2I0V7V5-F1
#
_entry.id   AF-A0A2I0V7V5-F1
#
_cell.length_a   1.000
_cell.length_b   1.000
_cell.length_c   1.000
_cell.angle_alpha   90.00
_cell.angle_beta   90.00
_cell.angle_gamma   90.00
#
_symmetry.space_group_name_H-M   'P 1'
#
loop_
_entity.id
_entity.type
_entity.pdbx_description
1 polymer ?
#
loop_
_entity_poly.entity_id
_entity_poly.type
_entity_poly.pdbx_seq_one_letter_code
_entity_poly.pdbx_strand_id
1 'polypeptide(L)'
;MDLTADQLKNYDGSDDNKPIYISIRGVVFDVSTGKSFYGPGGAYTVFSGREASRALAKMSKNEEDVSGDLDGLTEKEMGVLEDWEKKFRAKYPVIGRLVVS
;
A
#
# COMPACT_ATOMS: atom_id res chain seq x y z
N MET A 1 11.01 7.00 -8.96
CA MET A 1 9.94 6.79 -9.95
C MET A 1 8.69 7.44 -9.41
N ASP A 2 7.93 8.12 -10.25
CA ASP A 2 6.64 8.68 -9.87
C ASP A 2 5.55 7.87 -10.56
N LEU A 3 4.60 7.37 -9.77
CA LEU A 3 3.47 6.56 -10.24
C LEU A 3 2.17 7.29 -9.95
N THR A 4 1.24 7.25 -10.90
CA THR A 4 -0.15 7.66 -10.65
C THR A 4 -0.93 6.52 -10.00
N ALA A 5 -2.10 6.82 -9.43
CA ALA A 5 -2.98 5.77 -8.89
C ALA A 5 -3.37 4.73 -9.96
N ASP A 6 -3.62 5.17 -11.20
CA ASP A 6 -3.96 4.26 -12.29
C ASP A 6 -2.77 3.41 -12.76
N GLN A 7 -1.56 3.96 -12.75
CA GLN A 7 -0.36 3.18 -13.02
C GLN A 7 -0.11 2.14 -11.93
N LEU A 8 -0.29 2.51 -10.66
CA LEU A 8 -0.05 1.63 -9.52
C LEU A 8 -0.95 0.38 -9.56
N LYS A 9 -2.20 0.50 -10.01
CA LYS A 9 -3.14 -0.64 -10.17
C LYS A 9 -2.61 -1.77 -11.04
N ASN A 10 -1.67 -1.49 -11.95
CA ASN A 10 -1.07 -2.53 -12.82
C ASN A 10 -0.08 -3.45 -12.08
N TYR A 11 0.19 -3.20 -10.80
CA TYR A 11 1.14 -3.92 -9.94
C TYR A 11 0.42 -4.56 -8.75
N ASP A 12 -0.77 -5.11 -8.98
CA ASP A 12 -1.63 -5.77 -7.99
C ASP A 12 -1.25 -7.25 -7.72
N GLY A 13 -0.31 -7.78 -8.50
CA GLY A 13 0.13 -9.18 -8.43
C GLY A 13 -0.72 -10.17 -9.23
N SER A 14 -1.68 -9.70 -10.03
CA SER A 14 -2.44 -10.55 -10.96
C SER A 14 -1.59 -11.09 -12.12
N ASP A 15 -0.53 -10.38 -12.49
CA ASP A 15 0.45 -10.80 -13.50
C ASP A 15 1.73 -11.29 -12.81
N ASP A 16 2.02 -12.59 -12.95
CA ASP A 16 3.21 -13.23 -12.36
C ASP A 16 4.54 -12.64 -12.86
N ASN A 17 4.55 -11.95 -14.00
CA ASN A 17 5.73 -11.31 -14.58
C ASN A 17 5.95 -9.89 -14.06
N LYS A 18 5.02 -9.34 -13.27
CA LYS A 18 5.12 -8.01 -12.70
C LYS A 18 5.39 -8.08 -11.20
N PRO A 19 6.13 -7.08 -10.66
CA PRO A 19 6.25 -6.92 -9.23
C PRO A 19 4.92 -6.46 -8.61
N ILE A 20 4.82 -6.59 -7.29
CA ILE A 20 3.66 -6.18 -6.51
C ILE A 20 4.02 -4.91 -5.75
N TYR A 21 3.25 -3.85 -5.96
CA TYR A 21 3.50 -2.55 -5.33
C TYR A 21 2.37 -2.16 -4.39
N ILE A 22 2.73 -1.49 -3.30
CA ILE A 22 1.77 -0.88 -2.37
C ILE A 22 2.27 0.52 -2.07
N SER A 23 1.35 1.49 -2.05
CA SER A 23 1.66 2.83 -1.59
C SER A 23 1.19 3.04 -0.15
N ILE A 24 2.03 3.68 0.66
CA ILE A 24 1.74 4.12 2.03
C ILE A 24 2.25 5.55 2.17
N ARG A 25 1.36 6.48 2.50
CA ARG A 25 1.58 7.92 2.59
C ARG A 25 2.25 8.48 1.35
N GLY A 26 1.82 7.99 0.19
CA GLY A 26 2.37 8.36 -1.11
C GLY A 26 3.79 7.84 -1.36
N VAL A 27 4.32 6.93 -0.55
CA VAL A 27 5.58 6.24 -0.81
C VAL A 27 5.26 4.86 -1.33
N VAL A 28 5.84 4.51 -2.49
CA VAL A 28 5.60 3.22 -3.13
C VAL A 28 6.68 2.23 -2.74
N PHE A 29 6.24 1.09 -2.22
CA PHE A 29 7.07 -0.03 -1.78
C PHE A 29 6.92 -1.20 -2.73
N ASP A 30 8.03 -1.87 -3.02
CA ASP A 30 8.00 -3.18 -3.70
C ASP A 30 7.86 -4.30 -2.67
N VAL A 31 6.68 -4.90 -2.65
CA VAL A 31 6.31 -5.97 -1.73
C VAL A 31 6.34 -7.35 -2.38
N SER A 32 7.02 -7.49 -3.53
CA SER A 32 7.09 -8.76 -4.28
C SER A 32 7.68 -9.91 -3.46
N THR A 33 8.59 -9.63 -2.53
CA THR A 33 9.13 -10.64 -1.59
C THR A 33 8.06 -11.19 -0.64
N GLY A 34 6.94 -10.47 -0.47
CA GLY A 34 5.77 -10.86 0.30
C GLY A 34 4.62 -11.41 -0.55
N LYS A 35 4.88 -11.96 -1.74
CA LYS A 35 3.84 -12.44 -2.67
C LYS A 35 2.77 -13.35 -2.04
N SER A 36 3.13 -14.21 -1.07
CA SER A 36 2.15 -15.05 -0.35
C SER A 36 1.11 -14.25 0.47
N PHE A 37 1.40 -12.99 0.79
CA PHE A 37 0.54 -12.09 1.56
C PHE A 37 -0.26 -11.14 0.65
N TYR A 38 0.39 -10.60 -0.37
CA TYR A 38 -0.15 -9.53 -1.22
C TYR A 38 -0.56 -10.01 -2.62
N GLY A 39 -0.04 -11.14 -3.09
CA GLY A 39 -0.46 -11.73 -4.36
C GLY A 39 -1.82 -12.43 -4.25
N PRO A 40 -2.40 -12.88 -5.37
CA PRO A 40 -3.73 -13.49 -5.44
C PRO A 40 -3.95 -14.58 -4.38
N GLY A 41 -5.05 -14.46 -3.63
CA GLY A 41 -5.40 -15.37 -2.53
C GLY A 41 -4.70 -15.06 -1.19
N GLY A 42 -3.80 -14.08 -1.15
CA GLY A 42 -3.14 -13.62 0.06
C GLY A 42 -4.06 -12.81 0.98
N ALA A 43 -3.79 -12.84 2.28
CA ALA A 43 -4.60 -12.17 3.30
C ALA A 43 -4.59 -10.63 3.23
N TYR A 44 -3.73 -10.04 2.41
CA TYR A 44 -3.54 -8.60 2.22
C TYR A 44 -3.60 -8.18 0.75
N THR A 45 -4.16 -9.03 -0.12
CA THR A 45 -4.31 -8.77 -1.56
C THR A 45 -5.04 -7.44 -1.85
N VAL A 46 -5.97 -7.05 -0.98
CA VAL A 46 -6.77 -5.82 -1.12
C VAL A 46 -5.93 -4.53 -1.15
N PHE A 47 -4.69 -4.58 -0.67
CA PHE A 47 -3.76 -3.44 -0.67
C PHE A 47 -2.87 -3.36 -1.93
N SER A 48 -2.75 -4.46 -2.67
CA SER A 48 -1.86 -4.56 -3.82
C SER A 48 -2.29 -3.65 -4.95
N GLY A 49 -1.33 -2.96 -5.56
CA GLY A 49 -1.57 -1.97 -6.61
C GLY A 49 -2.32 -0.73 -6.15
N ARG A 50 -2.38 -0.47 -4.83
CA ARG A 50 -3.19 0.62 -4.27
C ARG A 50 -2.47 1.40 -3.18
N GLU A 51 -3.05 2.55 -2.85
CA GLU A 51 -2.68 3.33 -1.68
C GLU A 51 -3.49 2.84 -0.47
N ALA A 52 -2.78 2.36 0.55
CA ALA A 52 -3.35 1.64 1.68
C ALA A 52 -3.27 2.38 3.01
N SER A 53 -2.87 3.66 3.02
CA SER A 53 -2.66 4.42 4.26
C SER A 53 -3.83 4.38 5.21
N ARG A 54 -5.04 4.70 4.74
CA ARG A 54 -6.23 4.75 5.59
C ARG A 54 -6.55 3.37 6.17
N ALA A 55 -6.50 2.35 5.34
CA ALA A 55 -6.72 0.97 5.76
C ALA A 55 -5.70 0.52 6.83
N LEU A 56 -4.42 0.87 6.66
CA LEU A 56 -3.39 0.56 7.66
C LEU A 56 -3.57 1.34 8.96
N ALA A 57 -3.93 2.62 8.87
CA ALA A 57 -4.23 3.48 10.03
C ALA A 57 -5.37 2.90 10.88
N LYS A 58 -6.44 2.46 10.20
CA LYS A 58 -7.63 1.86 10.83
C LYS A 58 -7.46 0.37 11.16
N MET A 59 -6.35 -0.26 10.75
CA MET A 59 -6.15 -1.71 10.78
C MET A 59 -7.31 -2.49 10.10
N SER A 60 -7.84 -1.91 9.02
CA SER A 60 -8.96 -2.43 8.26
C SER A 60 -8.48 -3.14 6.99
N LYS A 61 -9.26 -4.12 6.52
CA LYS A 61 -9.11 -4.77 5.21
C LYS A 61 -10.30 -4.52 4.31
N ASN A 62 -11.21 -3.64 4.71
CA ASN A 62 -12.39 -3.31 3.93
C ASN A 62 -11.97 -2.47 2.72
N GLU A 63 -12.54 -2.78 1.56
CA GLU A 63 -12.17 -2.12 0.31
C GLU A 63 -12.41 -0.61 0.33
N GLU A 64 -13.44 -0.17 1.07
CA GLU A 64 -13.81 1.22 1.32
C GLU A 64 -12.73 2.02 2.09
N ASP A 65 -11.93 1.35 2.91
CA ASP A 65 -10.85 1.98 3.68
C ASP A 65 -9.53 2.02 2.91
N VAL A 66 -9.41 1.34 1.76
CA VAL A 66 -8.18 1.31 0.96
C VAL A 66 -8.11 2.55 0.09
N SER A 67 -7.63 3.63 0.71
CA SER A 67 -7.40 4.92 0.09
C SER A 67 -6.22 5.66 0.73
N GLY A 68 -5.80 6.74 0.06
CA GLY A 68 -4.85 7.71 0.60
C GLY A 68 -5.49 8.81 1.43
N ASP A 69 -6.81 8.73 1.67
CA ASP A 69 -7.55 9.76 2.38
C ASP A 69 -7.36 9.64 3.91
N LEU A 70 -6.62 10.59 4.47
CA LEU A 70 -6.30 10.64 5.89
C LEU A 70 -7.27 11.53 6.68
N ASP A 71 -8.25 12.17 6.02
CA ASP A 71 -9.23 13.00 6.70
C ASP A 71 -10.09 12.18 7.67
N GLY A 72 -10.33 12.77 8.84
CA GLY A 72 -11.12 12.16 9.91
C GLY A 72 -10.40 11.05 10.69
N LEU A 73 -9.12 10.78 10.43
CA LEU A 73 -8.32 9.87 11.27
C LEU A 73 -7.95 10.55 12.61
N THR A 74 -8.05 9.78 13.68
CA THR A 74 -7.62 10.20 15.03
C THR A 74 -6.09 10.19 15.15
N GLU A 75 -5.55 10.90 16.13
CA GLU A 75 -4.10 10.88 16.44
C GLU A 75 -3.58 9.46 16.70
N LYS A 76 -4.40 8.60 17.30
CA LYS A 76 -4.06 7.19 17.53
C LYS A 76 -3.93 6.42 16.22
N GLU A 77 -4.87 6.59 15.29
CA GLU A 77 -4.83 5.93 13.97
C GLU A 77 -3.65 6.45 13.15
N MET A 78 -3.34 7.74 13.24
CA MET A 78 -2.15 8.33 12.62
C MET A 78 -0.86 7.72 13.19
N GLY A 79 -0.76 7.53 14.51
CA GLY A 79 0.38 6.84 15.13
C GLY A 79 0.54 5.40 14.63
N VAL A 80 -0.57 4.66 14.48
CA VAL A 80 -0.56 3.30 13.91
C VAL A 80 -0.05 3.31 12.47
N LEU A 81 -0.47 4.29 11.66
CA LEU A 81 0.01 4.46 10.29
C LEU A 81 1.52 4.73 10.23
N GLU A 82 2.03 5.60 11.11
CA GLU A 82 3.47 5.89 11.20
C GLU A 82 4.29 4.65 11.55
N ASP A 83 3.81 3.82 12.47
CA ASP A 83 4.44 2.54 12.80
C ASP A 83 4.45 1.58 11.61
N TRP A 84 3.34 1.50 10.85
CA TRP A 84 3.28 0.69 9.64
C TRP A 84 4.24 1.19 8.57
N GLU A 85 4.30 2.50 8.34
CA GLU A 85 5.23 3.10 7.39
C GLU A 85 6.69 2.74 7.74
N LYS A 86 7.09 2.86 9.02
CA LYS A 86 8.43 2.49 9.48
C LYS A 86 8.72 1.00 9.26
N LYS A 87 7.76 0.12 9.58
CA LYS A 87 7.90 -1.33 9.34
C LYS A 87 8.08 -1.66 7.86
N PHE A 88 7.30 -1.01 6.99
CA PHE A 88 7.42 -1.20 5.55
C PHE A 88 8.76 -0.70 5.02
N ARG A 89 9.22 0.48 5.44
CA ARG A 89 10.55 1.02 5.08
C ARG A 89 11.71 0.12 5.50
N ALA A 90 11.59 -0.56 6.64
CA ALA A 90 12.60 -1.50 7.10
C ALA A 90 12.58 -2.83 6.34
N LYS A 91 11.41 -3.26 5.84
CA LYS A 91 11.21 -4.59 5.25
C LYS A 91 11.27 -4.61 3.72
N TYR A 92 10.79 -3.55 3.08
CA TYR A 92 10.60 -3.49 1.64
C TYR A 92 11.32 -2.28 1.04
N PRO A 93 11.93 -2.42 -0.14
CA PRO A 93 12.58 -1.31 -0.80
C PRO A 93 11.55 -0.28 -1.28
N VAL A 94 11.91 1.00 -1.12
CA VAL A 94 11.15 2.12 -1.68
C VAL A 94 11.57 2.29 -3.14
N ILE A 95 10.61 2.21 -4.05
CA ILE A 95 10.84 2.31 -5.49
C ILE A 95 10.39 3.65 -6.07
N GLY A 96 9.57 4.39 -5.34
CA GLY A 96 8.99 5.62 -5.87
C GLY A 96 8.03 6.33 -4.95
N ARG A 97 7.30 7.29 -5.54
CA ARG A 97 6.22 8.02 -4.90
C ARG A 97 4.97 7.96 -5.73
N LEU A 98 3.83 7.99 -5.04
CA LEU A 98 2.53 8.16 -5.65
C LEU A 98 2.30 9.65 -5.86
N VAL A 99 2.03 10.04 -7.10
CA VAL A 99 1.71 11.42 -7.47
C VAL A 99 0.22 11.50 -7.81
N VAL A 100 -0.39 12.61 -7.38
CA VAL A 100 -1.73 12.97 -7.80
C VAL A 100 -1.61 13.52 -9.21
N SER A 101 -2.27 12.90 -10.19
CA SER A 101 -2.38 13.42 -11.55
C SER A 101 -3.43 14.52 -11.65
#